data_AF-A0A2E3FJL4-F1
#
_entry.id   AF-A0A2E3FJL4-F1
#
_cell.length_a   1.000
_cell.length_b   1.000
_cell.length_c   1.000
_cell.angle_alpha   90.00
_cell.angle_beta   90.00
_cell.angle_gamma   90.00
#
_symmetry.space_group_name_H-M   'P 1'
#
loop_
_entity.id
_entity.type
_entity.pdbx_description
1 polymer ?
#
loop_
_entity_poly.entity_id
_entity_poly.type
_entity_poly.pdbx_seq_one_letter_code
_entity_poly.pdbx_strand_id
1 'polypeptide(L)'
;MIKKTFAALAATPLLFSGAAFAGPYVNVEASGSYPDGAYTSGTWEFQLGYEGTTPNGIDWYVSGGPTVTHTESADEFGDTELIGYIGGGKSITDKVGVYGEVSAATNVDDVDWSGKAGVKYTF
;
A
#
# COMPACT_ATOMS: atom_id res chain seq x y z
N MET A 1 5.17 -2.91 31.38
CA MET A 1 4.78 -1.95 30.31
C MET A 1 4.71 -2.72 29.00
N ILE A 2 3.51 -3.15 28.62
CA ILE A 2 3.26 -3.83 27.35
C ILE A 2 3.22 -2.75 26.26
N LYS A 3 4.22 -2.75 25.37
CA LYS A 3 4.20 -1.92 24.16
C LYS A 3 3.01 -2.36 23.33
N LYS A 4 2.01 -1.49 23.17
CA LYS A 4 0.78 -1.83 22.45
C LYS A 4 1.10 -1.96 20.97
N THR A 5 0.94 -3.17 20.44
CA THR A 5 0.95 -3.48 19.01
C THR A 5 -0.24 -2.77 18.36
N PHE A 6 0.03 -1.88 17.41
CA PHE A 6 -0.99 -1.19 16.63
C PHE A 6 -1.51 -2.16 15.56
N ALA A 7 -2.75 -2.60 15.70
CA ALA A 7 -3.50 -3.25 14.63
C ALA A 7 -4.57 -2.26 14.17
N ALA A 8 -4.51 -1.80 12.93
CA ALA A 8 -5.56 -1.00 12.31
C ALA A 8 -5.71 -1.47 10.86
N LEU A 9 -6.64 -2.40 10.63
CA LEU A 9 -6.97 -2.92 9.31
C LEU A 9 -7.69 -1.83 8.49
N ALA A 10 -7.03 -1.32 7.45
CA ALA A 10 -7.59 -0.54 6.36
C ALA A 10 -6.65 -0.72 5.17
N ALA A 11 -7.18 -1.08 4.00
CA ALA A 11 -6.49 -1.42 2.75
C ALA A 11 -5.34 -0.44 2.42
N THR A 12 -4.18 -0.72 2.97
CA THR A 12 -2.96 0.06 2.80
C THR A 12 -1.82 -0.91 3.11
N PRO A 13 -0.79 -0.99 2.25
CA PRO A 13 0.39 -1.82 2.48
C PRO A 13 1.22 -1.41 3.72
N LEU A 14 0.75 -0.45 4.53
CA LEU A 14 1.47 0.16 5.65
C LEU A 14 1.16 -0.45 7.02
N LEU A 15 0.52 -1.63 7.09
CA LEU A 15 0.02 -2.15 8.36
C LEU A 15 0.92 -3.17 9.07
N PHE A 16 2.15 -3.38 8.59
CA PHE A 16 3.07 -4.34 9.22
C PHE A 16 4.43 -3.79 9.68
N SER A 17 4.65 -2.47 9.70
CA SER A 17 5.89 -1.93 10.28
C SER A 17 5.80 -1.81 11.81
N GLY A 18 5.84 -2.96 12.48
CA GLY A 18 6.00 -3.05 13.93
C GLY A 18 7.36 -2.51 14.37
N ALA A 19 7.47 -1.19 14.60
CA ALA A 19 8.38 -0.45 15.49
C ALA A 19 9.85 -0.90 15.73
N ALA A 20 10.47 -1.83 15.00
CA ALA A 20 11.83 -2.27 15.34
C ALA A 20 12.69 -2.94 14.26
N PHE A 21 12.25 -3.19 13.02
CA PHE A 21 13.16 -3.70 11.99
C PHE A 21 12.90 -3.08 10.62
N ALA A 22 13.86 -2.30 10.14
CA ALA A 22 14.02 -2.12 8.70
C ALA A 22 14.36 -3.48 8.09
N GLY A 23 13.67 -3.87 7.02
CA GLY A 23 13.81 -5.23 6.52
C GLY A 23 12.99 -5.56 5.29
N PRO A 24 13.32 -6.69 4.64
CA PRO A 24 12.54 -7.20 3.53
C PRO A 24 11.19 -7.74 4.01
N TYR A 25 10.16 -7.57 3.19
CA TYR A 25 8.84 -8.13 3.45
C TYR A 25 8.18 -8.62 2.16
N VAL A 26 7.10 -9.38 2.34
CA VAL A 26 6.19 -9.77 1.28
C VAL A 26 4.82 -9.21 1.61
N ASN A 27 4.13 -8.68 0.61
CA ASN A 27 2.75 -8.22 0.73
C ASN A 27 1.90 -8.91 -0.34
N VAL A 28 0.79 -9.51 0.07
CA VAL A 28 -0.20 -10.08 -0.85
C VAL A 28 -1.51 -9.39 -0.53
N GLU A 29 -1.99 -8.59 -1.47
CA GLU A 29 -3.17 -7.75 -1.28
C GLU A 29 -4.22 -8.06 -2.35
N ALA A 30 -5.47 -8.10 -1.92
CA ALA A 30 -6.63 -8.14 -2.80
C ALA A 30 -7.51 -6.94 -2.49
N SER A 31 -7.85 -6.16 -3.51
CA SER A 31 -8.73 -5.01 -3.42
C SER A 31 -9.98 -5.23 -4.26
N GLY A 32 -11.08 -4.58 -3.86
CA GLY A 32 -12.36 -4.66 -4.57
C GLY A 32 -13.11 -3.34 -4.47
N SER A 33 -13.70 -2.92 -5.59
CA SER A 33 -14.45 -1.68 -5.75
C SER A 33 -15.94 -1.96 -5.89
N TYR A 34 -16.76 -1.25 -5.09
CA TYR A 34 -18.21 -1.40 -5.03
C TYR A 34 -18.93 -0.03 -4.97
N PRO A 35 -18.76 0.84 -5.97
CA PRO A 35 -19.27 2.23 -5.92
C PRO A 35 -20.79 2.31 -5.75
N ASP A 36 -21.53 1.38 -6.35
CA ASP A 36 -22.99 1.32 -6.30
C ASP A 36 -23.52 0.14 -5.45
N GLY A 37 -22.67 -0.40 -4.56
CA GLY A 37 -23.00 -1.56 -3.73
C GLY A 37 -22.94 -2.91 -4.45
N ALA A 38 -22.62 -2.92 -5.74
CA ALA A 38 -22.29 -4.11 -6.54
C ALA A 38 -20.81 -4.10 -6.95
N TYR A 39 -20.25 -5.27 -7.24
CA TYR A 39 -18.84 -5.40 -7.64
C TYR A 39 -18.61 -4.75 -9.00
N THR A 40 -17.61 -3.88 -9.10
CA THR A 40 -17.21 -3.24 -10.36
C THR A 40 -15.81 -3.67 -10.81
N SER A 41 -14.86 -3.72 -9.89
CA SER A 41 -13.48 -4.14 -10.20
C SER A 41 -12.78 -4.69 -8.97
N GLY A 42 -11.70 -5.43 -9.19
CA GLY A 42 -10.81 -5.87 -8.13
C GLY A 42 -9.42 -6.15 -8.66
N THR A 43 -8.44 -6.01 -7.79
CA THR A 43 -7.03 -6.13 -8.14
C THR A 43 -6.33 -7.03 -7.13
N TRP A 44 -5.48 -7.91 -7.64
CA TRP A 44 -4.54 -8.67 -6.83
C TRP A 44 -3.13 -8.12 -7.02
N GLU A 45 -2.39 -8.04 -5.94
CA GLU A 45 -1.00 -7.58 -5.93
C GLU A 45 -0.15 -8.52 -5.10
N PHE A 46 1.01 -8.91 -5.64
CA PHE A 46 1.99 -9.75 -4.96
C PHE A 46 3.31 -9.02 -4.95
N GLN A 47 3.63 -8.35 -3.86
CA GLN A 47 4.77 -7.46 -3.79
C GLN A 47 5.88 -8.01 -2.90
N LEU A 48 7.12 -7.79 -3.33
CA LEU A 48 8.30 -7.84 -2.48
C LEU A 48 8.69 -6.41 -2.14
N GLY A 49 8.98 -6.15 -0.87
CA GLY A 49 9.31 -4.82 -0.41
C GLY A 49 10.46 -4.78 0.57
N TYR A 50 10.92 -3.56 0.82
CA TYR A 50 11.87 -3.24 1.86
C TYR A 50 11.43 -1.95 2.53
N GLU A 51 11.43 -1.93 3.85
CA GLU A 51 11.03 -0.77 4.64
C GLU A 51 12.05 -0.42 5.71
N GLY A 52 11.92 0.77 6.28
CA GLY A 52 12.71 1.18 7.42
C GLY A 52 12.34 2.54 7.97
N THR A 53 13.07 2.95 9.00
CA THR A 53 12.90 4.25 9.65
C THR A 53 14.24 4.96 9.73
N THR A 54 14.27 6.23 9.31
CA THR A 54 15.46 7.08 9.42
C THR A 54 15.76 7.44 10.87
N PRO A 55 17.00 7.86 11.21
CA PRO A 55 17.33 8.32 12.56
C PRO A 55 16.45 9.47 13.08
N ASN A 56 15.85 10.25 12.19
CA ASN A 56 14.97 11.38 12.50
C ASN A 56 13.47 10.99 12.57
N GLY A 57 13.16 9.69 12.58
CA GLY A 57 11.80 9.16 12.74
C GLY A 57 10.91 9.32 11.50
N ILE A 58 11.49 9.37 10.31
CA ILE A 58 10.74 9.26 9.04
C ILE A 58 10.71 7.79 8.64
N ASP A 59 9.51 7.23 8.52
CA ASP A 59 9.26 5.89 8.02
C ASP A 59 9.22 5.91 6.49
N TRP A 60 9.76 4.89 5.84
CA TRP A 60 9.77 4.75 4.38
C TRP A 60 9.69 3.29 3.95
N TYR A 61 9.25 3.08 2.71
CA TYR A 61 9.29 1.79 2.05
C TYR A 61 9.38 1.95 0.54
N VAL A 62 9.88 0.88 -0.08
CA VAL A 62 9.79 0.64 -1.51
C VAL A 62 9.33 -0.80 -1.72
N SER A 63 8.44 -1.02 -2.66
CA SER A 63 7.97 -2.37 -3.00
C SER A 63 7.59 -2.47 -4.46
N GLY A 64 7.51 -3.69 -4.96
CA GLY A 64 6.96 -3.95 -6.28
C GLY A 64 6.79 -5.42 -6.57
N GLY A 65 6.02 -5.72 -7.61
CA GLY A 65 5.75 -7.07 -8.06
C GLY A 65 4.58 -7.12 -9.04
N PRO A 66 4.13 -8.32 -9.42
CA PRO A 66 3.03 -8.46 -10.34
C PRO A 66 1.70 -8.00 -9.73
N THR A 67 0.87 -7.44 -10.59
CA THR A 67 -0.52 -7.13 -10.32
C THR A 67 -1.41 -7.67 -11.44
N VAL A 68 -2.64 -8.05 -11.09
CA VAL A 68 -3.64 -8.48 -12.05
C VAL A 68 -5.00 -7.91 -11.65
N THR A 69 -5.72 -7.38 -12.63
CA THR A 69 -7.03 -6.74 -12.41
C THR A 69 -8.14 -7.54 -13.07
N HIS A 70 -9.30 -7.54 -12.44
CA HIS A 70 -10.54 -8.07 -12.97
C HIS A 70 -11.62 -7.00 -12.89
N THR A 71 -12.55 -7.00 -13.85
CA THR A 71 -13.68 -6.07 -13.88
C THR A 71 -14.97 -6.84 -14.05
N GLU A 72 -16.09 -6.28 -13.62
CA GLU A 72 -17.40 -6.92 -13.74
C GLU A 72 -17.82 -7.24 -15.18
N SER A 73 -17.23 -6.55 -16.17
CA SER A 73 -17.50 -6.74 -17.60
C SER A 73 -16.57 -7.74 -18.27
N ALA A 74 -15.55 -8.24 -17.56
CA ALA A 74 -14.61 -9.23 -18.07
C ALA A 74 -14.93 -10.61 -17.48
N ASP A 75 -14.91 -11.64 -18.32
CA ASP A 75 -15.10 -13.04 -17.88
C ASP A 75 -13.80 -13.67 -17.35
N GLU A 76 -12.65 -13.06 -17.67
CA GLU A 76 -11.31 -13.51 -17.30
C GLU A 76 -10.54 -12.37 -16.60
N PHE A 77 -9.50 -12.74 -15.84
CA PHE A 77 -8.55 -11.76 -15.34
C PHE A 77 -7.81 -11.11 -16.52
N GLY A 78 -7.53 -9.81 -16.39
CA GLY A 78 -6.72 -9.09 -17.36
C GLY A 78 -5.26 -9.56 -17.38
N ASP A 79 -4.45 -8.88 -18.18
CA ASP A 79 -3.03 -9.15 -18.28
C ASP A 79 -2.32 -8.94 -16.94
N THR A 80 -1.23 -9.69 -16.74
CA THR A 80 -0.35 -9.48 -15.59
C THR A 80 0.57 -8.29 -15.88
N GLU A 81 0.40 -7.25 -15.07
CA GLU A 81 1.21 -6.03 -15.12
C GLU A 81 2.20 -6.01 -13.95
N LEU A 82 3.18 -5.10 -13.99
CA LEU A 82 4.08 -4.84 -12.88
C LEU A 82 3.67 -3.54 -12.20
N ILE A 83 3.60 -3.55 -10.87
CA ILE A 83 3.35 -2.36 -10.08
C ILE A 83 4.48 -2.14 -9.07
N GLY A 84 4.85 -0.88 -8.89
CA GLY A 84 5.84 -0.45 -7.92
C GLY A 84 5.32 0.69 -7.06
N TYR A 85 5.81 0.75 -5.82
CA TYR A 85 5.42 1.72 -4.82
C TYR A 85 6.66 2.28 -4.11
N ILE A 86 6.63 3.58 -3.85
CA ILE A 86 7.52 4.23 -2.89
C ILE A 86 6.68 5.11 -1.99
N GLY A 87 6.86 4.99 -0.69
CA GLY A 87 6.10 5.79 0.26
C GLY A 87 6.82 6.01 1.56
N GLY A 88 6.23 6.86 2.37
CA GLY A 88 6.76 7.19 3.68
C GLY A 88 5.82 8.05 4.51
N GLY A 89 6.18 8.24 5.77
CA GLY A 89 5.37 8.98 6.72
C GLY A 89 6.16 9.42 7.94
N LYS A 90 5.53 10.31 8.71
CA LYS A 90 6.09 10.80 9.97
C LYS A 90 4.99 11.10 10.96
N SER A 91 5.20 10.67 12.20
CA SER A 91 4.39 11.13 13.33
C SER A 91 4.77 12.57 13.68
N ILE A 92 3.80 13.48 13.65
CA ILE A 92 3.96 14.90 14.00
C ILE A 92 3.70 15.10 15.50
N THR A 93 2.74 14.36 16.05
CA THR A 93 2.46 14.30 17.48
C THR A 93 2.12 12.86 17.87
N ASP A 94 1.92 12.58 19.15
CA ASP A 94 1.46 11.26 19.63
C ASP A 94 0.12 10.82 19.01
N LYS A 95 -0.67 11.74 18.47
CA LYS A 95 -2.00 11.48 17.89
C LYS A 95 -2.09 11.71 16.39
N VAL A 96 -1.16 12.47 15.80
CA VAL A 96 -1.23 12.93 14.41
C VAL A 96 0.00 12.47 13.66
N GLY A 97 -0.20 11.77 12.55
CA GLY A 97 0.84 11.45 11.57
C GLY A 97 0.47 11.91 10.17
N VAL A 98 1.47 12.13 9.33
CA VAL A 98 1.31 12.43 7.90
C VAL A 98 1.99 11.35 7.07
N TYR A 99 1.45 11.05 5.89
CA TYR A 99 2.04 10.07 4.98
C TYR A 99 1.82 10.44 3.52
N GLY A 100 2.64 9.87 2.65
CA GLY A 100 2.49 9.94 1.21
C GLY A 100 3.11 8.73 0.51
N GLU A 101 2.62 8.43 -0.67
CA GLU A 101 3.10 7.35 -1.53
C GLU A 101 2.91 7.75 -2.99
N VAL A 102 3.83 7.30 -3.84
CA VAL A 102 3.72 7.31 -5.30
C VAL A 102 3.77 5.87 -5.78
N SER A 103 2.93 5.53 -6.75
CA SER A 103 2.95 4.25 -7.43
C SER A 103 3.00 4.40 -8.94
N ALA A 104 3.52 3.36 -9.60
CA ALA A 104 3.57 3.24 -11.04
C ALA A 104 3.23 1.80 -11.43
N ALA A 105 2.25 1.62 -12.30
CA ALA A 105 1.91 0.34 -12.89
C ALA A 105 2.23 0.35 -14.39
N THR A 106 2.77 -0.73 -14.91
CA THR A 106 2.85 -0.93 -16.36
C THR A 106 1.45 -1.13 -16.92
N ASN A 107 1.29 -0.72 -18.17
CA ASN A 107 0.13 -0.95 -18.99
C ASN A 107 0.64 -1.15 -20.43
N VAL A 108 -0.17 -1.74 -21.31
CA VAL A 108 0.22 -2.24 -22.65
C VAL A 108 1.22 -1.32 -23.38
N ASP A 109 0.93 -0.03 -23.46
CA ASP A 109 1.78 0.98 -24.11
C ASP A 109 2.19 2.14 -23.18
N ASP A 110 1.74 2.14 -21.93
CA ASP A 110 1.82 3.29 -21.02
C ASP A 110 2.29 2.89 -19.61
N VAL A 111 2.55 3.90 -18.77
CA VAL A 111 2.78 3.71 -17.33
C VAL A 111 1.76 4.56 -16.58
N ASP A 112 0.92 3.88 -15.80
CA ASP A 112 -0.09 4.51 -14.97
C ASP A 112 0.52 4.94 -13.64
N TRP A 113 0.66 6.26 -13.47
CA TRP A 113 1.19 6.86 -12.25
C TRP A 113 0.06 7.26 -11.31
N SER A 114 0.22 6.97 -10.02
CA SER A 114 -0.69 7.42 -8.97
C SER A 114 0.06 8.00 -7.78
N GLY A 115 -0.59 8.91 -7.07
CA GLY A 115 -0.05 9.54 -5.88
C GLY A 115 -1.14 9.63 -4.81
N LYS A 116 -0.79 9.26 -3.58
CA LYS A 116 -1.66 9.44 -2.42
C LYS A 116 -0.91 10.16 -1.30
N ALA A 117 -1.61 11.02 -0.58
CA ALA A 117 -1.11 11.66 0.62
C ALA A 117 -2.24 11.84 1.62
N GLY A 118 -1.93 11.81 2.91
CA GLY A 118 -2.95 11.85 3.93
C GLY A 118 -2.43 12.19 5.32
N VAL A 119 -3.39 12.39 6.22
CA VAL A 119 -3.17 12.61 7.65
C VAL A 119 -3.88 11.50 8.41
N LYS A 120 -3.17 10.87 9.35
CA LYS A 120 -3.72 9.87 10.26
C LYS A 120 -3.91 10.49 11.64
N TYR A 121 -5.14 10.43 12.16
CA TYR A 121 -5.45 10.79 13.54
C TYR A 121 -5.80 9.54 14.36
N THR A 122 -5.19 9.40 15.53
CA THR A 122 -5.44 8.28 16.46
C THR A 122 -6.16 8.81 17.70
N PHE A 123 -7.37 8.28 17.96
CA PHE A 123 -8.23 8.69 19.08
C PHE A 123 -7.70 8.17 20.43
#